data_AF-A0A9E3CPB8-F1
#
_entry.id   AF-A0A9E3CPB8-F1
#
_cell.length_a   1.000
_cell.length_b   1.000
_cell.length_c   1.000
_cell.angle_alpha   90.00
_cell.angle_beta   90.00
_cell.angle_gamma   90.00
#
_symmetry.space_group_name_H-M   'P 1'
#
loop_
_entity.id
_entity.type
_entity.pdbx_description
1 polymer ?
#
loop_
_entity_poly.entity_id
_entity_poly.type
_entity_poly.pdbx_seq_one_letter_code
_entity_poly.pdbx_strand_id
1 'polypeptide(L)'
;MATHELHSSPETCHWGYFDSKLKPALRIKSGDIATIHCVSGSAEILPGEPFNVLPEHREILGTLKPHLGRHILTGPVYVEGAERGDALAV
;
A
#
# COMPACT_ATOMS: atom_id res chain seq x y z
N MET A 1 2.58 -20.91 8.72
CA MET A 1 1.69 -19.74 8.73
C MET A 1 2.31 -18.69 9.62
N ALA A 2 2.93 -17.70 9.01
CA ALA A 2 3.43 -16.51 9.69
C ALA A 2 2.40 -15.38 9.57
N THR A 3 2.46 -14.44 10.51
CA THR A 3 1.69 -13.19 10.47
C THR A 3 2.65 -12.05 10.17
N HIS A 4 2.29 -11.21 9.21
CA HIS A 4 3.04 -10.05 8.76
C HIS A 4 2.22 -8.78 8.95
N GLU A 5 2.90 -7.66 9.08
CA GLU A 5 2.26 -6.34 9.17
C GLU A 5 2.99 -5.38 8.24
N LEU A 6 2.24 -4.70 7.37
CA LEU A 6 2.77 -3.74 6.42
C LEU A 6 2.13 -2.37 6.67
N HIS A 7 2.90 -1.47 7.27
CA HIS A 7 2.47 -0.09 7.50
C HIS A 7 2.59 0.74 6.22
N SER A 8 1.66 1.68 6.05
CA SER A 8 1.73 2.68 4.99
C SER A 8 2.81 3.71 5.29
N SER A 9 3.71 3.94 4.34
CA SER A 9 4.71 5.00 4.38
C SER A 9 5.05 5.43 2.94
N PRO A 10 5.82 6.51 2.74
CA PRO A 10 6.30 6.87 1.40
C PRO A 10 7.07 5.74 0.68
N GLU A 11 7.72 4.85 1.43
CA GLU A 11 8.54 3.74 0.89
C GLU A 11 7.70 2.51 0.55
N THR A 12 6.59 2.28 1.26
CA THR A 12 5.71 1.12 1.08
C THR A 12 4.47 1.44 0.27
N CYS A 13 4.21 2.70 -0.04
CA CYS A 13 3.11 3.14 -0.87
C CYS A 13 3.55 3.63 -2.25
N HIS A 14 2.64 3.52 -3.20
CA HIS A 14 2.71 4.19 -4.49
C HIS A 14 1.33 4.79 -4.82
N TRP A 15 1.29 5.79 -5.71
CA TRP A 15 0.06 6.57 -5.91
C TRP A 15 -0.43 6.54 -7.36
N GLY A 16 -1.53 5.81 -7.54
CA GLY A 16 -2.37 5.94 -8.72
C GLY A 16 -1.98 5.06 -9.90
N TYR A 17 -1.20 3.99 -9.70
CA TYR A 17 -0.84 3.07 -10.78
C TYR A 17 -0.55 1.67 -10.24
N PHE A 18 -0.54 0.67 -11.12
CA PHE A 18 0.05 -0.63 -10.86
C PHE A 18 1.20 -0.82 -11.85
N ASP A 19 2.37 -1.26 -11.39
CA ASP A 19 3.52 -1.56 -12.24
C ASP A 19 4.25 -2.79 -11.70
N SER A 20 4.46 -3.79 -12.55
CA SER A 20 5.15 -5.04 -12.21
C SER A 20 6.64 -4.86 -11.92
N LYS A 21 7.22 -3.69 -12.24
CA LYS A 21 8.62 -3.35 -11.95
C LYS A 21 8.83 -2.79 -10.54
N LEU A 22 7.77 -2.52 -9.79
CA LEU A 22 7.87 -2.04 -8.41
C LEU A 22 8.55 -3.09 -7.52
N LYS A 23 9.44 -2.64 -6.64
CA LYS A 23 10.03 -3.51 -5.62
C LYS A 23 8.93 -3.93 -4.64
N PRO A 24 8.81 -5.20 -4.27
CA PRO A 24 7.85 -5.63 -3.26
C PRO A 24 8.14 -4.96 -1.91
N ALA A 25 7.10 -4.40 -1.30
CA ALA A 25 7.16 -3.88 0.07
C ALA A 25 7.05 -4.99 1.12
N LEU A 26 6.46 -6.14 0.73
CA LEU A 26 6.36 -7.34 1.56
C LEU A 26 6.51 -8.60 0.69
N ARG A 27 7.13 -9.65 1.24
CA ARG A 27 7.20 -10.99 0.65
C ARG A 27 6.56 -11.99 1.60
N ILE A 28 5.64 -12.81 1.11
CA ILE A 28 4.90 -13.80 1.91
C ILE A 28 4.88 -15.17 1.23
N LYS A 29 4.57 -16.22 1.99
CA LYS A 29 4.28 -17.56 1.47
C LYS A 29 2.78 -17.80 1.41
N SER A 30 2.37 -18.75 0.56
CA SER A 30 0.98 -19.20 0.53
C SER A 30 0.54 -19.70 1.92
N GLY A 31 -0.64 -19.22 2.36
CA GLY A 31 -1.19 -19.49 3.68
C GLY A 31 -0.67 -18.59 4.81
N ASP A 32 0.22 -17.63 4.55
CA ASP A 32 0.53 -16.57 5.51
C ASP A 32 -0.58 -15.52 5.60
N ILE A 33 -0.59 -14.76 6.70
CA ILE A 33 -1.55 -13.66 6.95
C ILE A 33 -0.80 -12.34 6.92
N ALA A 34 -1.33 -11.33 6.22
CA ALA A 34 -0.77 -9.97 6.22
C ALA A 34 -1.83 -8.94 6.60
N THR A 35 -1.57 -8.17 7.65
CA THR A 35 -2.32 -6.94 7.96
C THR A 35 -1.70 -5.80 7.18
N ILE A 36 -2.47 -5.18 6.28
CA ILE A 36 -2.02 -4.05 5.45
C ILE A 36 -2.70 -2.79 5.93
N HIS A 37 -1.91 -1.83 6.42
CA HIS A 37 -2.41 -0.52 6.81
C HIS A 37 -2.49 0.38 5.58
N CYS A 38 -3.65 1.01 5.41
CA CYS A 38 -3.96 1.85 4.27
C CYS A 38 -4.39 3.24 4.73
N VAL A 39 -3.98 4.25 3.98
CA VAL A 39 -4.46 5.63 4.11
C VAL A 39 -5.33 5.99 2.91
N SER A 40 -6.28 6.90 3.10
CA SER A 40 -7.22 7.27 2.05
C SER A 40 -7.42 8.76 1.97
N GLY A 41 -7.40 9.26 0.74
CA GLY A 41 -7.70 10.64 0.40
C GLY A 41 -6.48 11.50 0.14
N SER A 42 -6.66 12.45 -0.77
CA SER A 42 -5.69 13.48 -1.13
C SER A 42 -5.78 14.69 -0.19
N ALA A 43 -4.79 15.58 -0.25
CA ALA A 43 -4.67 16.71 0.66
C ALA A 43 -5.93 17.60 0.71
N GLU A 44 -6.62 17.74 -0.42
CA GLU A 44 -7.82 18.57 -0.58
C GLU A 44 -9.10 18.00 0.04
N ILE A 45 -9.12 16.70 0.37
CA ILE A 45 -10.28 16.05 1.00
C ILE A 45 -9.99 15.55 2.43
N LEU A 46 -8.81 15.86 2.96
CA LEU A 46 -8.49 15.56 4.35
C LEU A 46 -9.45 16.31 5.28
N PRO A 47 -9.87 15.69 6.39
CA PRO A 47 -10.69 16.36 7.36
C PRO A 47 -9.88 17.44 8.08
N GLY A 48 -10.53 18.55 8.39
CA GLY A 48 -10.01 19.57 9.30
C GLY A 48 -10.31 19.24 10.76
N GLU A 49 -10.05 20.19 11.65
CA GLU A 49 -10.47 20.08 13.05
C GLU A 49 -11.97 19.79 13.17
N PRO A 50 -12.41 18.95 14.12
CA PRO A 50 -11.63 18.35 15.23
C PRO A 50 -11.02 16.98 14.90
N PHE A 51 -11.01 16.55 13.63
CA PHE A 51 -10.54 15.23 13.26
C PHE A 51 -9.02 15.20 13.09
N ASN A 52 -8.43 14.05 13.43
CA ASN A 52 -7.00 13.83 13.29
C ASN A 52 -6.70 13.15 11.94
N VAL A 53 -5.68 13.67 11.26
CA VAL A 53 -5.03 12.98 10.14
C VAL A 53 -3.75 12.32 10.67
N LEU A 54 -3.52 11.07 10.27
CA LEU A 54 -2.34 10.31 10.67
C LEU A 54 -1.04 10.99 10.18
N PRO A 55 0.05 11.01 10.97
CA PRO A 55 1.34 11.57 10.55
C PRO A 55 1.85 10.97 9.24
N GLU A 56 1.82 9.64 9.11
CA GLU A 56 2.26 8.91 7.92
C GLU A 56 1.44 9.26 6.68
N HIS A 57 0.15 9.59 6.85
CA HIS A 57 -0.68 10.04 5.73
C HIS A 57 -0.20 11.41 5.22
N ARG A 58 0.15 12.33 6.13
CA ARG A 58 0.73 13.62 5.74
C ARG A 58 2.09 13.44 5.04
N GLU A 59 2.92 12.52 5.52
CA GLU A 59 4.22 12.22 4.91
C GLU A 59 4.07 11.64 3.49
N ILE A 60 3.13 10.72 3.30
CA ILE A 60 2.79 10.16 1.98
C ILE A 60 2.34 11.26 1.03
N LEU A 61 1.45 12.16 1.46
CA LEU A 61 0.94 13.26 0.63
C LEU A 61 2.01 14.30 0.29
N GLY A 62 2.96 14.52 1.21
CA GLY A 62 4.10 15.42 1.00
C GLY A 62 5.12 14.86 0.01
N THR A 63 5.36 13.54 0.06
CA THR A 63 6.45 12.87 -0.67
C THR A 63 6.00 12.32 -2.02
N LEU A 64 4.87 11.63 -2.06
CA LEU A 64 4.36 11.01 -3.28
C LEU A 64 3.52 11.99 -4.08
N LYS A 65 3.44 11.75 -5.40
CA LYS A 65 2.55 12.46 -6.30
C LYS A 65 1.67 11.47 -7.05
N PRO A 66 0.37 11.76 -7.23
CA PRO A 66 -0.49 10.90 -8.03
C PRO A 66 0.03 10.86 -9.47
N HIS A 67 0.10 9.66 -10.05
CA HIS A 67 0.50 9.50 -11.44
C HIS A 67 -0.68 9.43 -12.41
N LEU A 68 -1.46 8.33 -12.40
CA LEU A 68 -2.62 8.15 -13.30
C LEU A 68 -3.94 8.26 -12.53
N GLY A 69 -4.03 7.57 -11.39
CA GLY A 69 -5.22 7.48 -10.55
C GLY A 69 -5.09 8.22 -9.21
N ARG A 70 -6.20 8.25 -8.46
CA ARG A 70 -6.31 8.99 -7.19
C ARG A 70 -6.04 8.14 -5.94
N HIS A 71 -5.88 6.83 -6.08
CA HIS A 71 -5.73 5.93 -4.94
C HIS A 71 -4.26 5.79 -4.52
N ILE A 72 -4.02 5.86 -3.21
CA ILE A 72 -2.76 5.48 -2.57
C ILE A 72 -2.83 3.96 -2.34
N LEU A 73 -1.81 3.24 -2.78
CA LEU A 73 -1.75 1.78 -2.70
C LEU A 73 -0.57 1.36 -1.83
N THR A 74 -0.83 0.71 -0.70
CA THR A 74 0.21 0.08 0.13
C THR A 74 0.60 -1.27 -0.46
N GLY A 75 1.88 -1.47 -0.76
CA GLY A 75 2.41 -2.63 -1.46
C GLY A 75 3.41 -2.24 -2.57
N PRO A 76 3.73 -3.17 -3.49
CA PRO A 76 3.09 -4.47 -3.71
C PRO A 76 3.50 -5.56 -2.72
N VAL A 77 2.65 -6.58 -2.56
CA VAL A 77 2.97 -7.82 -1.84
C VAL A 77 3.36 -8.89 -2.86
N TYR A 78 4.53 -9.51 -2.66
CA TYR A 78 5.01 -10.63 -3.48
C TYR A 78 4.70 -11.95 -2.80
N VAL A 79 4.07 -12.86 -3.53
CA VAL A 79 3.75 -14.21 -3.06
C VAL A 79 4.78 -15.20 -3.61
N GLU A 80 5.48 -15.91 -2.72
CA GLU A 80 6.47 -16.90 -3.09
C GLU A 80 5.87 -18.05 -3.90
N GLY A 81 6.52 -18.38 -5.03
CA GLY A 81 6.12 -19.47 -5.92
C GLY A 81 4.95 -19.16 -6.85
N ALA A 82 4.37 -17.95 -6.82
CA ALA A 82 3.32 -17.57 -7.75
C ALA A 82 3.88 -17.37 -9.17
N GLU A 83 3.27 -18.02 -10.15
CA GLU A 83 3.66 -18.00 -11.56
C GLU A 83 2.52 -17.51 -12.46
N ARG A 84 2.84 -17.17 -13.72
CA ARG A 84 1.83 -16.75 -14.70
C ARG A 84 0.88 -17.91 -14.99
N GLY A 85 -0.40 -17.70 -14.70
CA GLY A 85 -1.45 -18.70 -14.89
C GLY A 85 -2.05 -19.17 -13.57
N ASP A 86 -1.38 -18.92 -12.46
CA ASP A 86 -1.91 -19.17 -11.13
C ASP A 86 -3.04 -18.18 -10.78
N ALA A 87 -3.87 -18.60 -9.84
CA ALA A 87 -4.86 -17.75 -9.19
C ALA A 87 -4.44 -17.45 -7.75
N LEU A 88 -4.56 -16.20 -7.34
CA LEU A 88 -4.40 -15.79 -5.95
C LEU A 88 -5.78 -15.71 -5.29
N ALA A 89 -5.95 -16.41 -4.18
CA ALA A 89 -7.08 -16.21 -3.28
C ALA A 89 -6.64 -15.26 -2.16
N VAL A 90 -7.40 -14.19 -1.96
CA VAL A 90 -7.16 -13.15 -0.95
C VAL A 90 -8.37 -13.08 -0.04
#